data_AF-A0A369T9W5-F1
#
_entry.id   AF-A0A369T9W5-F1
#
_cell.length_a   1.000
_cell.length_b   1.000
_cell.length_c   1.000
_cell.angle_alpha   90.00
_cell.angle_beta   90.00
_cell.angle_gamma   90.00
#
_symmetry.space_group_name_H-M   'P 1'
#
loop_
_entity.id
_entity.type
_entity.pdbx_description
1 polymer ?
#
loop_
_entity_poly.entity_id
_entity_poly.type
_entity_poly.pdbx_seq_one_letter_code
_entity_poly.pdbx_strand_id
1 'polypeptide(L)'
;MRNLEPSRLLNLSKSLRRSEILRIDNPEGQFRISFRGDPLEVLRVIVRASLCGGCGVCSDYCGRGAIRLGARAEIDEKLCSGCGRCNEVCPLSAYAFRLLELRDLGSSTSRPAHI
;
A
#
# COMPACT_ATOMS: atom_id res chain seq x y z
N MET A 1 3.62 -18.70 -8.67
CA MET A 1 3.66 -17.28 -8.23
C MET A 1 2.53 -16.55 -8.94
N ARG A 2 1.64 -15.84 -8.22
CA ARG A 2 0.51 -15.14 -8.86
C ARG A 2 1.03 -13.83 -9.47
N ASN A 3 0.96 -13.71 -10.81
CA ASN A 3 1.35 -12.49 -11.52
C ASN A 3 0.58 -11.28 -10.98
N LEU A 4 1.30 -10.18 -10.76
CA LEU A 4 0.74 -8.90 -10.36
C LEU A 4 0.11 -8.26 -11.61
N GLU A 5 -1.21 -8.26 -11.72
CA GLU A 5 -1.86 -7.54 -12.81
C GLU A 5 -1.67 -6.02 -12.61
N PRO A 6 -1.14 -5.27 -13.60
CA PRO A 6 -0.85 -3.84 -13.45
C PRO A 6 -2.07 -2.98 -13.07
N SER A 7 -3.27 -3.40 -13.48
CA SER A 7 -4.55 -2.81 -13.07
C SER A 7 -4.78 -2.80 -11.55
N ARG A 8 -4.12 -3.71 -10.80
CA ARG A 8 -4.20 -3.79 -9.34
C ARG A 8 -3.39 -2.71 -8.63
N LEU A 9 -2.37 -2.15 -9.28
CA LEU A 9 -1.55 -1.06 -8.74
C LEU A 9 -2.16 0.33 -9.00
N LEU A 10 -2.86 0.49 -10.13
CA LEU A 10 -3.50 1.74 -10.53
C LEU A 10 -4.46 2.29 -9.46
N ASN A 11 -5.34 1.44 -8.91
CA ASN A 11 -6.33 1.82 -7.89
C ASN A 11 -5.75 2.37 -6.57
N LEU A 12 -4.43 2.19 -6.32
CA LEU A 12 -3.79 2.50 -5.05
C LEU A 12 -2.77 3.64 -5.12
N SER A 13 -2.46 4.08 -6.34
CA SER A 13 -1.48 5.12 -6.66
C SER A 13 -1.82 6.50 -6.04
N LYS A 14 -3.11 6.85 -5.93
CA LYS A 14 -3.54 8.14 -5.34
C LYS A 14 -3.20 8.32 -3.86
N SER A 15 -2.94 7.25 -3.11
CA SER A 15 -2.49 7.37 -1.71
C SER A 15 -1.02 7.79 -1.59
N LEU A 16 -0.25 7.67 -2.66
CA LEU A 16 1.11 8.19 -2.74
C LEU A 16 0.99 9.69 -3.03
N ARG A 17 1.01 10.52 -1.99
CA ARG A 17 0.76 11.98 -2.07
C ARG A 17 1.74 12.76 -2.99
N ARG A 18 2.72 12.10 -3.63
CA ARG A 18 3.84 12.70 -4.38
C ARG A 18 4.43 11.81 -5.50
N SER A 19 3.65 10.95 -6.14
CA SER A 19 4.15 10.14 -7.26
C SER A 19 3.87 10.79 -8.62
N GLU A 20 4.93 11.22 -9.32
CA GLU A 20 4.90 11.50 -10.76
C GLU A 20 4.91 10.16 -11.54
N ILE A 21 3.73 9.74 -12.02
CA ILE A 21 3.47 8.73 -13.06
C ILE A 21 4.06 7.32 -12.83
N LEU A 22 3.17 6.36 -12.52
CA LEU A 22 3.43 4.93 -12.67
C LEU A 22 3.44 4.58 -14.18
N ARG A 23 4.62 4.49 -14.81
CA ARG A 23 4.74 3.97 -16.19
C ARG A 23 4.88 2.46 -16.13
N ILE A 24 3.83 1.77 -16.60
CA ILE A 24 3.81 0.32 -16.76
C ILE A 24 4.40 0.03 -18.14
N ASP A 25 5.72 -0.10 -18.23
CA ASP A 25 6.43 -0.38 -19.48
C ASP A 25 7.07 -1.77 -19.41
N ASN A 26 6.33 -2.90 -19.51
CA ASN A 26 6.93 -4.18 -19.95
C ASN A 26 5.92 -5.32 -20.22
N PRO A 27 6.05 -6.09 -21.33
CA PRO A 27 5.47 -7.44 -21.50
C PRO A 27 6.07 -8.56 -20.62
N GLU A 28 7.20 -8.36 -19.92
CA GLU A 28 7.88 -9.42 -19.13
C GLU A 28 7.72 -9.35 -17.60
N GLY A 29 6.80 -8.53 -17.08
CA GLY A 29 6.44 -8.55 -15.66
C GLY A 29 7.40 -7.84 -14.70
N GLN A 30 8.31 -6.98 -15.19
CA GLN A 30 9.06 -6.04 -14.35
C GLN A 30 8.31 -4.70 -14.21
N PHE A 31 8.25 -4.18 -12.98
CA PHE A 31 7.62 -2.90 -12.65
C PHE A 31 8.68 -1.88 -12.28
N ARG A 32 8.74 -0.75 -12.99
CA ARG A 32 9.60 0.38 -12.61
C ARG A 32 8.76 1.45 -11.91
N ILE A 33 8.94 1.58 -10.60
CA ILE A 33 8.23 2.56 -9.79
C ILE A 33 9.19 3.71 -9.48
N SER A 34 8.93 4.88 -10.09
CA SER A 34 9.60 6.12 -9.73
C SER A 34 8.73 6.88 -8.75
N PHE A 35 9.28 7.18 -7.57
CA PHE A 35 8.55 7.90 -6.53
C PHE A 35 9.51 8.87 -5.82
N ARG A 36 8.96 9.97 -5.30
CA ARG A 36 9.67 10.89 -4.42
C ARG A 36 9.09 10.74 -3.01
N GLY A 37 9.84 10.12 -2.09
CA GLY A 37 9.42 9.92 -0.70
C GLY A 37 10.20 8.81 -0.01
N ASP A 38 9.59 8.21 1.02
CA ASP A 38 10.10 7.03 1.72
C ASP A 38 9.78 5.71 0.96
N PRO A 39 10.79 4.87 0.60
CA PRO A 39 10.58 3.58 -0.05
C PRO A 39 9.63 2.65 0.72
N LEU A 40 9.57 2.76 2.04
CA LEU A 40 8.70 1.94 2.88
C LEU A 40 7.21 2.24 2.64
N GLU A 41 6.85 3.47 2.29
CA GLU A 41 5.48 3.85 1.95
C GLU A 41 5.02 3.20 0.64
N VAL A 42 5.93 3.08 -0.34
CA VAL A 42 5.65 2.35 -1.58
C VAL A 42 5.46 0.86 -1.30
N LEU A 43 6.28 0.29 -0.41
CA LEU A 43 6.15 -1.12 -0.04
C LEU A 43 4.80 -1.41 0.61
N ARG A 44 4.32 -0.56 1.52
CA ARG A 44 3.00 -0.71 2.16
C ARG A 44 1.88 -0.80 1.12
N VAL A 45 1.95 0.05 0.09
CA VAL A 45 1.01 0.02 -1.05
C VAL A 45 1.11 -1.29 -1.83
N ILE A 46 2.32 -1.70 -2.20
CA ILE A 46 2.55 -2.93 -2.98
C ILE A 46 2.05 -4.16 -2.20
N VAL A 47 2.43 -4.30 -0.94
CA VAL A 47 2.04 -5.44 -0.09
C VAL A 47 0.52 -5.50 0.04
N ARG A 48 -0.12 -4.38 0.36
CA ARG A 48 -1.59 -4.33 0.47
C ARG A 48 -2.24 -4.70 -0.86
N ALA A 49 -1.78 -4.16 -1.98
CA ALA A 49 -2.32 -4.46 -3.32
C ALA A 49 -2.21 -5.96 -3.67
N SER A 50 -1.03 -6.51 -3.39
CA SER A 50 -0.62 -7.82 -3.88
C SER A 50 -1.21 -8.95 -3.07
N LEU A 51 -1.30 -8.74 -1.75
CA LEU A 51 -1.67 -9.75 -0.78
C LEU A 51 -3.08 -9.54 -0.21
N CYS A 52 -3.85 -8.56 -0.70
CA CYS A 52 -5.22 -8.34 -0.26
C CYS A 52 -6.04 -9.64 -0.36
N GLY A 53 -6.59 -10.06 0.78
CA GLY A 53 -7.53 -11.17 0.90
C GLY A 53 -8.96 -10.74 1.21
N GLY A 54 -9.30 -9.46 1.08
CA GLY A 54 -10.68 -8.97 1.24
C GLY A 54 -11.18 -8.86 2.68
N CYS A 55 -10.30 -8.74 3.69
CA CYS A 55 -10.70 -8.72 5.11
C CYS A 55 -11.56 -7.51 5.55
N GLY A 56 -11.64 -6.46 4.75
CA GLY A 56 -12.57 -5.35 4.97
C GLY A 56 -12.11 -4.22 5.87
N VAL A 57 -11.11 -4.42 6.74
CA VAL A 57 -10.63 -3.40 7.71
C VAL A 57 -10.40 -2.02 7.08
N CYS A 58 -9.85 -1.95 5.87
CA CYS A 58 -9.62 -0.66 5.21
C CYS A 58 -10.91 0.11 4.88
N SER A 59 -12.03 -0.57 4.64
CA SER A 59 -13.32 0.06 4.33
C SER A 59 -13.88 0.75 5.57
N ASP A 60 -13.80 0.09 6.74
CA ASP A 60 -14.28 0.64 8.02
C ASP A 60 -13.59 1.96 8.40
N TYR A 61 -12.31 2.10 8.03
CA TYR A 61 -11.52 3.30 8.29
C TYR A 61 -11.54 4.32 7.13
N CYS A 62 -12.27 4.05 6.06
CA CYS A 62 -12.39 4.96 4.94
C CYS A 62 -13.48 6.01 5.20
N GLY A 63 -13.11 7.14 5.79
CA GLY A 63 -14.04 8.27 6.03
C GLY A 63 -14.65 8.89 4.76
N ARG A 64 -14.22 8.50 3.56
CA ARG A 64 -14.79 8.93 2.27
C ARG A 64 -15.75 7.91 1.65
N GLY A 65 -15.91 6.73 2.26
CA GLY A 65 -16.69 5.64 1.67
C GLY A 65 -16.15 5.16 0.32
N ALA A 66 -14.88 5.39 0.04
CA ALA A 66 -14.27 5.15 -1.27
C ALA A 66 -13.88 3.68 -1.51
N ILE A 67 -14.14 2.76 -0.57
CA ILE A 67 -13.66 1.37 -0.65
C ILE A 67 -14.85 0.41 -0.67
N ARG A 68 -14.97 -0.33 -1.77
CA ARG A 68 -15.90 -1.46 -1.92
C ARG A 68 -15.18 -2.78 -1.65
N LEU A 69 -15.91 -3.73 -1.08
CA LEU A 69 -15.37 -5.06 -0.76
C LEU A 69 -15.99 -6.13 -1.67
N GLY A 70 -15.12 -6.94 -2.26
CA GLY A 70 -15.44 -8.23 -2.86
C GLY A 70 -14.42 -9.27 -2.38
N ALA A 71 -13.90 -10.10 -3.29
CA ALA A 71 -12.75 -10.96 -2.97
C ALA A 71 -11.50 -10.15 -2.56
N ARG A 72 -11.45 -8.86 -2.94
CA ARG A 72 -10.42 -7.88 -2.58
C ARG A 72 -11.08 -6.51 -2.37
N ALA A 73 -10.31 -5.58 -1.81
CA ALA A 73 -10.71 -4.19 -1.71
C ALA A 73 -10.55 -3.48 -3.06
N GLU A 74 -11.60 -2.77 -3.48
CA GLU A 74 -11.64 -1.95 -4.69
C GLU A 74 -11.84 -0.49 -4.30
N ILE A 75 -11.10 0.43 -4.94
CA ILE A 75 -11.12 1.85 -4.59
C ILE A 75 -11.84 2.63 -5.68
N ASP A 76 -12.87 3.37 -5.28
CA ASP A 76 -13.47 4.42 -6.09
C ASP A 76 -12.55 5.64 -6.09
N GLU A 77 -11.84 5.79 -7.20
CA GLU A 77 -10.87 6.85 -7.42
C GLU A 77 -11.44 8.28 -7.41
N LYS A 78 -12.76 8.44 -7.59
CA LYS A 78 -13.41 9.75 -7.55
C LYS A 78 -13.68 10.20 -6.12
N LEU A 79 -13.91 9.25 -5.21
CA LEU A 79 -14.16 9.50 -3.79
C LEU A 79 -12.87 9.54 -2.96
N CYS A 80 -11.86 8.79 -3.39
CA CYS A 80 -10.58 8.65 -2.70
C CYS A 80 -9.81 9.99 -2.66
N SER A 81 -9.48 10.45 -1.45
CA SER A 81 -8.66 11.65 -1.23
C SER A 81 -7.16 11.39 -1.16
N GLY A 82 -6.73 10.12 -1.28
CA GLY A 82 -5.32 9.75 -1.13
C GLY A 82 -4.78 9.88 0.30
N CYS A 83 -5.64 9.75 1.32
CA CYS A 83 -5.24 10.00 2.71
C CYS A 83 -4.30 8.96 3.32
N GLY A 84 -4.11 7.79 2.69
CA GLY A 84 -3.16 6.76 3.15
C GLY A 84 -3.63 5.86 4.29
N ARG A 85 -4.70 6.22 5.03
CA ARG A 85 -5.17 5.49 6.22
C ARG A 85 -5.43 3.99 5.99
N CYS A 86 -5.91 3.66 4.80
CA CYS A 86 -6.16 2.27 4.41
C CYS A 86 -4.86 1.42 4.28
N ASN A 87 -3.70 2.05 4.06
CA ASN A 87 -2.39 1.40 4.11
C ASN A 87 -1.90 1.23 5.56
N GLU A 88 -2.22 2.15 6.46
CA GLU A 88 -1.82 2.10 7.87
C GLU A 88 -2.54 0.99 8.63
N VAL A 89 -3.86 0.86 8.41
CA VAL A 89 -4.71 -0.10 9.15
C VAL A 89 -4.69 -1.51 8.56
N CYS A 90 -4.08 -1.71 7.40
CA CYS A 90 -4.05 -3.04 6.78
C CYS A 90 -3.02 -3.92 7.53
N PRO A 91 -3.44 -5.08 8.06
CA PRO A 91 -2.55 -5.92 8.87
C PRO A 91 -1.35 -6.46 8.06
N LEU A 92 -1.53 -6.68 6.76
CA LEU A 92 -0.48 -7.18 5.88
C LEU A 92 0.61 -6.13 5.62
N SER A 93 0.23 -4.88 5.33
CA SER A 93 1.20 -3.79 5.17
C SER A 93 1.88 -3.44 6.48
N ALA A 94 1.15 -3.42 7.60
CA ALA A 94 1.72 -3.19 8.93
C ALA A 94 2.74 -4.27 9.31
N TYR A 95 2.44 -5.54 9.02
CA TYR A 95 3.37 -6.64 9.26
C TYR A 95 4.62 -6.55 8.38
N ALA A 96 4.46 -6.25 7.09
CA ALA A 96 5.59 -6.09 6.18
C ALA A 96 6.52 -4.94 6.59
N PHE A 97 5.96 -3.83 7.08
CA PHE A 97 6.72 -2.71 7.59
C PHE A 97 7.55 -3.11 8.82
N ARG A 98 6.92 -3.80 9.80
CA ARG A 98 7.61 -4.28 11.01
C ARG A 98 8.77 -5.24 10.69
N LEU A 99 8.61 -6.13 9.70
CA LEU A 99 9.68 -7.07 9.31
C LEU A 99 10.94 -6.36 8.80
N LEU A 100 10.81 -5.20 8.18
CA LEU A 100 11.96 -4.43 7.70
C LEU A 100 12.60 -3.61 8.82
N GLU A 101 11.81 -3.02 9.70
CA GLU A 101 12.36 -2.37 10.90
C GLU A 101 13.12 -3.35 11.80
N LEU A 102 12.70 -4.63 11.85
CA LEU A 102 13.44 -5.68 12.55
C LEU A 102 14.79 -6.01 11.89
N ARG A 103 14.97 -5.77 10.59
CA ARG A 103 16.28 -5.86 9.93
C ARG A 103 17.16 -4.65 10.23
N ASP A 104 16.55 -3.48 10.40
CA ASP A 104 17.24 -2.23 10.72
C ASP A 104 17.56 -2.07 12.23
N LEU A 105 16.99 -2.90 13.11
CA LEU A 105 17.43 -3.03 14.52
C LEU A 105 18.84 -3.63 14.68
N GLY A 106 19.50 -4.01 13.59
CA GLY A 106 20.95 -4.18 13.54
C GLY A 106 21.75 -2.87 13.57
N SER A 107 21.09 -1.70 13.52
CA SER A 107 21.71 -0.39 13.61
C SER A 107 20.78 0.66 14.25
N SER A 108 20.69 0.65 15.57
CA SER A 108 20.29 1.76 16.47
C SER A 108 19.10 2.68 16.08
N THR A 109 17.99 2.62 16.84
CA THR A 109 17.50 3.69 17.77
C THR A 109 16.05 3.48 18.24
N SER A 110 15.86 3.59 19.56
CA SER A 110 14.65 3.89 20.36
C SER A 110 13.23 3.51 19.88
N ARG A 111 12.64 2.52 20.56
CA ARG A 111 11.19 2.27 20.68
C ARG A 111 10.44 3.54 21.15
N PRO A 112 9.26 3.90 20.60
CA PRO A 112 8.35 4.79 21.30
C PRO A 112 7.72 4.03 22.48
N ALA A 113 7.68 4.68 23.64
CA ALA A 113 6.95 4.19 24.79
C ALA A 113 5.44 4.27 24.50
N HIS A 114 4.75 3.13 24.56
CA HIS A 114 3.31 3.12 24.74
C HIS A 114 3.04 3.30 26.24
N ILE A 115 2.35 4.39 26.58
CA ILE A 115 1.70 4.64 27.88
C ILE A 115 0.53 3.66 28.03
#